data_AF-A0A3D2VDH4-F1
#
_entry.id   AF-A0A3D2VDH4-F1
#
_cell.length_a   1.000
_cell.length_b   1.000
_cell.length_c   1.000
_cell.angle_alpha   90.00
_cell.angle_beta   90.00
_cell.angle_gamma   90.00
#
_symmetry.space_group_name_H-M   'P 1'
#
loop_
_entity.id
_entity.type
_entity.pdbx_description
1 polymer ?
#
loop_
_entity_poly.entity_id
_entity_poly.type
_entity_poly.pdbx_seq_one_letter_code
_entity_poly.pdbx_strand_id
1 'polypeptide(L)'
;MDIVSFTRMADGTQEDYQFLDEQEREFVDGLPARLLSGLSALGESFSGYPVSRLEHSLQSATRAHRAGESEEMVVAALLHDIGDLLAPRSHSEMAASILRPYVSEKTYWIIKHHGLFQMYYYAHHLGGDRNARDRFLDHPWYEDAVRFCEEYDQNCFDPDYDSEPLSFFEPFVQRVFSKESAFDEERAARIGTQSG
;
A
#
# COMPACT_ATOMS: atom_id res chain seq x y z
N MET A 1 16.10 -9.94 28.40
CA MET A 1 15.78 -9.78 26.97
C MET A 1 16.98 -10.34 26.26
N ASP A 2 16.79 -11.48 25.61
CA ASP A 2 17.87 -12.15 24.90
C ASP A 2 18.19 -11.35 23.63
N ILE A 3 19.47 -11.24 23.31
CA ILE A 3 19.98 -10.51 22.15
C ILE A 3 21.02 -11.39 21.46
N VAL A 4 21.20 -11.18 20.16
CA VAL A 4 22.22 -11.88 19.38
C VAL A 4 23.64 -11.60 19.87
N SER A 5 24.56 -12.51 19.57
CA SER A 5 25.95 -12.45 20.01
C SER A 5 26.84 -11.49 19.20
N PHE A 6 26.37 -11.06 18.03
CA PHE A 6 27.15 -10.28 17.08
C PHE A 6 26.91 -8.76 17.15
N THR A 7 27.92 -7.98 16.72
CA THR A 7 27.78 -6.52 16.47
C THR A 7 27.77 -6.16 14.98
N ARG A 8 28.15 -7.12 14.12
CA ARG A 8 28.08 -7.02 12.65
C ARG A 8 27.40 -8.28 12.14
N MET A 9 26.46 -8.15 11.21
CA MET A 9 25.74 -9.31 10.64
C MET A 9 26.69 -10.40 10.13
N ALA A 10 27.82 -10.02 9.53
CA ALA A 10 28.81 -10.98 9.02
C ALA A 10 29.44 -11.91 10.10
N ASP A 11 29.32 -11.57 11.39
CA ASP A 11 29.87 -12.36 12.50
C ASP A 11 28.79 -13.22 13.19
N GLY A 12 27.54 -13.20 12.74
CA GLY A 12 26.43 -13.92 13.38
C GLY A 12 26.50 -15.43 13.19
N THR A 13 26.03 -16.17 14.20
CA THR A 13 25.91 -17.63 14.12
C THR A 13 24.53 -18.05 13.57
N GLN A 14 24.38 -19.33 13.25
CA GLN A 14 23.08 -19.88 12.84
C GLN A 14 22.01 -19.68 13.93
N GLU A 15 22.38 -19.89 15.19
CA GLU A 15 21.50 -19.74 16.35
C GLU A 15 21.03 -18.29 16.51
N ASP A 16 21.94 -17.31 16.31
CA ASP A 16 21.58 -15.89 16.33
C ASP A 16 20.50 -15.57 15.28
N TYR A 17 20.64 -16.10 14.07
CA TYR A 17 19.71 -15.84 12.98
C TYR A 17 18.39 -16.61 13.10
N GLN A 18 18.40 -17.82 13.66
CA GLN A 18 17.17 -18.54 13.99
C GLN A 18 16.36 -17.80 15.04
N PHE A 19 17.03 -17.29 16.08
CA PHE A 19 16.39 -16.44 17.08
C PHE A 19 15.80 -15.16 16.45
N LEU A 20 16.55 -14.47 15.59
CA LEU A 20 16.03 -13.27 14.91
C LEU A 20 14.85 -13.57 13.99
N ASP A 21 14.88 -14.66 13.23
CA ASP A 21 13.78 -15.08 12.34
C ASP A 21 12.49 -15.35 13.12
N GLU A 22 12.57 -15.98 14.30
CA GLU A 22 11.41 -16.16 15.19
C GLU A 22 10.84 -14.82 15.67
N GLN A 23 11.70 -13.87 16.07
CA GLN A 23 11.26 -12.53 16.49
C GLN A 23 10.70 -11.71 15.33
N GLU A 24 11.29 -11.83 14.13
CA GLU A 24 10.84 -11.15 12.93
C GLU A 24 9.44 -11.62 12.51
N ARG A 25 9.16 -12.93 12.58
CA ARG A 25 7.82 -13.46 12.30
C ARG A 25 6.76 -12.88 13.20
N GLU A 26 6.98 -12.84 14.52
CA GLU A 26 6.04 -12.22 15.46
C GLU A 26 5.84 -10.73 15.14
N PHE A 27 6.92 -10.03 14.78
CA PHE A 27 6.80 -8.63 14.37
C PHE A 27 5.97 -8.51 13.10
N VAL A 28 6.24 -9.29 12.04
CA VAL A 28 5.51 -9.29 10.76
C VAL A 28 4.03 -9.62 10.96
N ASP A 29 3.69 -10.61 11.80
CA ASP A 29 2.30 -10.99 12.10
C ASP A 29 1.51 -9.82 12.71
N GLY A 30 2.19 -8.89 13.41
CA GLY A 30 1.60 -7.66 13.94
C GLY A 30 1.43 -6.52 12.93
N LEU A 31 1.87 -6.68 11.68
CA LEU A 31 1.82 -5.62 10.65
C LEU A 31 0.39 -5.11 10.36
N PRO A 32 -0.64 -5.96 10.20
CA PRO A 32 -2.01 -5.49 9.94
C PRO A 32 -2.51 -4.46 10.96
N ALA A 33 -2.27 -4.71 12.26
CA ALA A 33 -2.68 -3.80 13.33
C ALA A 33 -1.95 -2.45 13.26
N ARG A 34 -0.65 -2.47 12.90
CA ARG A 34 0.14 -1.24 12.71
C ARG A 34 -0.32 -0.45 11.49
N LEU A 35 -0.72 -1.12 10.40
CA LEU A 35 -1.29 -0.46 9.22
C LEU A 35 -2.62 0.22 9.54
N LEU A 36 -3.53 -0.45 10.25
CA LEU A 36 -4.80 0.14 10.69
C LEU A 36 -4.60 1.35 11.61
N SER A 37 -3.60 1.28 12.49
CA SER A 37 -3.19 2.42 13.32
C SER A 37 -2.66 3.58 12.48
N GLY A 38 -1.84 3.29 11.46
CA GLY A 38 -1.32 4.29 10.51
C GLY A 38 -2.43 4.96 9.71
N LEU A 39 -3.39 4.19 9.20
CA LEU A 39 -4.59 4.72 8.55
C LEU A 39 -5.38 5.64 9.48
N SER A 40 -5.59 5.23 10.73
CA SER A 40 -6.29 6.07 11.72
C SER A 40 -5.60 7.42 11.91
N ALA A 41 -4.27 7.44 11.93
CA ALA A 41 -3.48 8.67 12.06
C ALA A 41 -3.61 9.63 10.85
N LEU A 42 -4.01 9.13 9.67
CA LEU A 42 -4.30 10.00 8.52
C LEU A 42 -5.51 10.92 8.77
N GLY A 43 -6.37 10.60 9.75
CA GLY A 43 -7.48 11.45 10.17
C GLY A 43 -7.03 12.81 10.73
N GLU A 44 -5.81 12.90 11.25
CA GLU A 44 -5.23 14.13 11.83
C GLU A 44 -4.23 14.85 10.89
N SER A 45 -4.06 14.34 9.67
CA SER A 45 -3.09 14.87 8.70
C SER A 45 -3.54 16.19 8.04
N PHE A 46 -2.61 16.83 7.31
CA PHE A 46 -2.83 18.09 6.59
C PHE A 46 -4.11 18.04 5.72
N SER A 47 -4.98 19.06 5.81
CA SER A 47 -6.14 19.15 4.92
C SER A 47 -6.44 20.57 4.47
N GLY A 48 -6.48 20.75 3.15
CA GLY A 48 -7.24 21.80 2.45
C GLY A 48 -8.42 21.21 1.65
N TYR A 49 -8.71 19.92 1.85
CA TYR A 49 -9.78 19.19 1.19
C TYR A 49 -11.03 19.16 2.09
N PRO A 50 -12.22 18.93 1.53
CA PRO A 50 -13.45 18.83 2.32
C PRO A 50 -13.53 17.55 3.19
N VAL A 51 -12.62 16.60 3.01
CA VAL A 51 -12.52 15.35 3.78
C VAL A 51 -11.10 15.15 4.33
N SER A 52 -10.95 14.30 5.36
CA SER A 52 -9.63 13.89 5.86
C SER A 52 -8.97 12.88 4.91
N ARG A 53 -7.66 12.63 5.07
CA ARG A 53 -6.97 11.60 4.27
C ARG A 53 -7.38 10.17 4.64
N LEU A 54 -7.78 9.94 5.90
CA LEU A 54 -8.44 8.69 6.30
C LEU A 54 -9.76 8.53 5.54
N GLU A 55 -10.61 9.55 5.52
CA GLU A 55 -11.90 9.48 4.81
C GLU A 55 -11.71 9.24 3.32
N HIS A 56 -10.76 9.92 2.69
CA HIS A 56 -10.38 9.66 1.30
C HIS A 56 -10.01 8.18 1.06
N SER A 57 -9.21 7.59 1.95
CA SER A 57 -8.84 6.17 1.89
C SER A 57 -10.04 5.25 2.06
N LEU A 58 -10.98 5.58 2.95
CA LEU A 58 -12.22 4.83 3.17
C LEU A 58 -13.15 4.90 1.96
N GLN A 59 -13.30 6.07 1.33
CA GLN A 59 -14.07 6.22 0.09
C GLN A 59 -13.48 5.38 -1.03
N SER A 60 -12.14 5.41 -1.18
CA SER A 60 -11.42 4.61 -2.18
C SER A 60 -11.70 3.12 -2.04
N ALA A 61 -11.47 2.57 -0.83
CA ALA A 61 -11.72 1.17 -0.53
C ALA A 61 -13.21 0.79 -0.66
N THR A 62 -14.11 1.68 -0.24
CA THR A 62 -15.56 1.46 -0.34
C THR A 62 -16.02 1.40 -1.80
N ARG A 63 -15.54 2.29 -2.65
CA ARG A 63 -15.85 2.28 -4.09
C ARG A 63 -15.33 1.01 -4.75
N ALA A 64 -14.08 0.62 -4.48
CA ALA A 64 -13.52 -0.63 -5.00
C ALA A 64 -14.32 -1.86 -4.53
N HIS A 65 -14.69 -1.91 -3.25
CA HIS A 65 -15.50 -2.99 -2.71
C HIS A 65 -16.88 -3.09 -3.38
N ARG A 66 -17.58 -1.95 -3.52
CA ARG A 66 -18.90 -1.87 -4.16
C ARG A 66 -18.85 -2.15 -5.66
N ALA A 67 -17.71 -1.91 -6.31
CA ALA A 67 -17.46 -2.27 -7.71
C ALA A 67 -17.20 -3.79 -7.90
N GLY A 68 -17.08 -4.57 -6.81
CA GLY A 68 -16.80 -6.00 -6.88
C GLY A 68 -15.34 -6.32 -7.20
N GLU A 69 -14.42 -5.40 -6.92
CA GLU A 69 -12.98 -5.65 -7.07
C GLU A 69 -12.48 -6.74 -6.10
N SER A 70 -11.31 -7.30 -6.39
CA SER A 70 -10.68 -8.30 -5.52
C SER A 70 -10.35 -7.72 -4.14
N GLU A 71 -10.32 -8.56 -3.10
CA GLU A 71 -9.91 -8.11 -1.76
C GLU A 71 -8.52 -7.46 -1.76
N GLU A 72 -7.61 -7.95 -2.62
CA GLU A 72 -6.29 -7.37 -2.85
C GLU A 72 -6.39 -5.91 -3.31
N MET A 73 -7.23 -5.62 -4.33
CA MET A 73 -7.40 -4.26 -4.85
C MET A 73 -8.15 -3.37 -3.85
N VAL A 74 -9.12 -3.90 -3.10
CA VAL A 74 -9.81 -3.16 -2.04
C VAL A 74 -8.83 -2.72 -0.95
N VAL A 75 -7.94 -3.61 -0.52
CA VAL A 75 -6.91 -3.28 0.49
C VAL A 75 -5.84 -2.35 -0.09
N ALA A 76 -5.47 -2.53 -1.37
CA ALA A 76 -4.55 -1.62 -2.06
C ALA A 76 -5.11 -0.20 -2.17
N ALA A 77 -6.41 -0.07 -2.51
CA ALA A 77 -7.14 1.19 -2.51
C ALA A 77 -7.21 1.81 -1.11
N LEU A 78 -7.46 1.02 -0.06
CA LEU A 78 -7.43 1.50 1.32
C LEU A 78 -6.06 2.08 1.71
N LEU A 79 -4.97 1.46 1.24
CA LEU A 79 -3.60 1.77 1.68
C LEU A 79 -2.81 2.67 0.71
N HIS A 80 -3.38 3.07 -0.44
CA HIS A 80 -2.62 3.72 -1.51
C HIS A 80 -1.89 4.99 -1.05
N ASP A 81 -2.50 5.73 -0.12
CA ASP A 81 -1.98 6.98 0.45
C ASP A 81 -1.38 6.85 1.86
N ILE A 82 -1.19 5.63 2.40
CA ILE A 82 -0.62 5.45 3.75
C ILE A 82 0.78 6.07 3.90
N GLY A 83 1.47 6.29 2.78
CA GLY A 83 2.78 6.95 2.74
C GLY A 83 2.76 8.46 2.99
N ASP A 84 1.60 9.12 3.01
CA ASP A 84 1.51 10.59 3.09
C ASP A 84 2.19 11.18 4.33
N LEU A 85 2.15 10.49 5.47
CA LEU A 85 2.74 10.99 6.72
C LEU A 85 4.27 10.97 6.72
N LEU A 86 4.87 9.96 6.06
CA LEU A 86 6.31 9.70 6.16
C LEU A 86 7.06 10.07 4.87
N ALA A 87 6.40 9.98 3.72
CA ALA A 87 6.99 10.19 2.41
C ALA A 87 6.05 10.97 1.48
N PRO A 88 5.57 12.18 1.84
CA PRO A 88 4.55 12.91 1.05
C PRO A 88 4.94 13.20 -0.40
N ARG A 89 6.24 13.19 -0.73
CA ARG A 89 6.76 13.42 -2.09
C ARG A 89 6.94 12.13 -2.91
N SER A 90 6.75 10.97 -2.30
CA SER A 90 6.91 9.64 -2.89
C SER A 90 5.98 8.63 -2.20
N HIS A 91 4.80 9.06 -1.77
CA HIS A 91 3.89 8.26 -0.93
C HIS A 91 3.47 6.97 -1.64
N SER A 92 3.27 7.07 -2.96
CA SER A 92 2.92 5.95 -3.84
C SER A 92 3.98 4.86 -3.85
N GLU A 93 5.26 5.20 -3.93
CA GLU A 93 6.35 4.22 -3.84
C GLU A 93 6.43 3.58 -2.45
N MET A 94 6.21 4.35 -1.39
CA MET A 94 6.20 3.83 -0.03
C MET A 94 5.04 2.86 0.21
N ALA A 95 3.82 3.25 -0.17
CA ALA A 95 2.63 2.40 -0.09
C ALA A 95 2.80 1.12 -0.90
N ALA A 96 3.32 1.23 -2.13
CA ALA A 96 3.62 0.07 -2.96
C ALA A 96 4.67 -0.84 -2.33
N SER A 97 5.69 -0.29 -1.66
CA SER A 97 6.73 -1.09 -0.99
C SER A 97 6.17 -1.89 0.18
N ILE A 98 5.21 -1.33 0.93
CA ILE A 98 4.49 -2.05 1.99
C ILE A 98 3.66 -3.20 1.42
N LEU A 99 2.96 -2.95 0.31
CA LEU A 99 2.06 -3.93 -0.32
C LEU A 99 2.80 -5.02 -1.08
N ARG A 100 3.97 -4.72 -1.66
CA ARG A 100 4.74 -5.56 -2.59
C ARG A 100 4.85 -7.03 -2.17
N PRO A 101 5.13 -7.38 -0.89
CA PRO A 101 5.25 -8.78 -0.49
C PRO A 101 3.92 -9.52 -0.46
N TYR A 102 2.76 -8.86 -0.55
CA TYR A 102 1.44 -9.43 -0.25
C TYR A 102 0.43 -9.35 -1.41
N VAL A 103 0.76 -8.64 -2.49
CA VAL A 103 -0.16 -8.40 -3.61
C VAL A 103 0.36 -9.02 -4.92
N SER A 104 -0.35 -8.85 -6.03
CA SER A 104 0.17 -9.19 -7.36
C SER A 104 1.12 -8.10 -7.89
N GLU A 105 2.00 -8.47 -8.84
CA GLU A 105 2.87 -7.50 -9.52
C GLU A 105 2.04 -6.36 -10.17
N LYS A 106 0.85 -6.69 -10.68
CA LYS A 106 -0.12 -5.72 -11.21
C LYS A 106 -0.53 -4.68 -10.16
N THR A 107 -1.02 -5.11 -9.02
CA THR A 107 -1.46 -4.21 -7.95
C THR A 107 -0.30 -3.39 -7.40
N TYR A 108 0.86 -4.02 -7.18
CA TYR A 108 2.09 -3.31 -6.81
C TYR A 108 2.40 -2.18 -7.79
N TRP A 109 2.36 -2.45 -9.10
CA TRP A 109 2.66 -1.47 -10.13
C TRP A 109 1.64 -0.34 -10.18
N ILE A 110 0.35 -0.65 -10.08
CA ILE A 110 -0.73 0.36 -10.03
C ILE A 110 -0.49 1.31 -8.86
N ILE A 111 -0.33 0.79 -7.64
CA ILE A 111 -0.11 1.64 -6.46
C ILE A 111 1.22 2.38 -6.54
N LYS A 112 2.28 1.79 -7.08
CA LYS A 112 3.57 2.48 -7.23
C LYS A 112 3.44 3.73 -8.10
N HIS A 113 2.62 3.67 -9.15
CA HIS A 113 2.51 4.74 -10.14
C HIS A 113 1.28 5.63 -9.94
N HIS A 114 0.33 5.28 -9.07
CA HIS A 114 -0.92 6.03 -8.90
C HIS A 114 -0.63 7.52 -8.65
N GLY A 115 0.38 7.84 -7.84
CA GLY A 115 0.81 9.22 -7.55
C GLY A 115 1.13 10.05 -8.81
N LEU A 116 1.74 9.44 -9.83
CA LEU A 116 1.98 10.10 -11.12
C LEU A 116 0.72 10.12 -11.99
N PHE A 117 -0.11 9.07 -11.94
CA PHE A 117 -1.33 8.98 -12.74
C PHE A 117 -2.40 9.96 -12.27
N GLN A 118 -2.52 10.21 -10.96
CA GLN A 118 -3.43 11.20 -10.39
C GLN A 118 -3.06 12.65 -10.77
N MET A 119 -1.79 12.91 -11.10
CA MET A 119 -1.35 14.24 -11.58
C MET A 119 -2.10 14.70 -12.83
N TYR A 120 -2.71 13.78 -13.57
CA TYR A 120 -3.61 14.09 -14.68
C TYR A 120 -4.69 15.11 -14.29
N TYR A 121 -5.20 15.02 -13.07
CA TYR A 121 -6.31 15.85 -12.61
C TYR A 121 -5.89 17.26 -12.16
N TYR A 122 -4.64 17.47 -11.72
CA TYR A 122 -4.25 18.74 -11.09
C TYR A 122 -2.96 19.39 -11.60
N ALA A 123 -2.01 18.64 -12.18
CA ALA A 123 -0.67 19.18 -12.46
C ALA A 123 -0.68 20.39 -13.41
N HIS A 124 -1.56 20.39 -14.41
CA HIS A 124 -1.71 21.49 -15.36
C HIS A 124 -2.21 22.80 -14.73
N HIS A 125 -2.92 22.74 -13.60
CA HIS A 125 -3.29 23.94 -12.83
C HIS A 125 -2.09 24.59 -12.11
N LEU A 126 -0.98 23.85 -11.98
CA LEU A 126 0.27 24.29 -11.35
C LEU A 126 1.41 24.48 -12.38
N GLY A 127 1.09 24.47 -13.68
CA GLY A 127 2.08 24.57 -14.76
C GLY A 127 2.87 23.28 -15.04
N GLY A 128 2.47 22.16 -14.42
CA GLY A 128 3.05 20.84 -14.66
C GLY A 128 2.41 20.11 -15.85
N ASP A 129 2.98 18.94 -16.17
CA ASP A 129 2.49 18.08 -17.24
C ASP A 129 1.47 17.06 -16.72
N ARG A 130 0.20 17.27 -17.05
CA ARG A 130 -0.88 16.32 -16.71
C ARG A 130 -0.74 14.98 -17.44
N ASN A 131 -0.08 14.95 -18.60
CA ASN A 131 0.10 13.75 -19.41
C ASN A 131 1.43 13.05 -19.08
N ALA A 132 2.07 13.36 -17.95
CA ALA A 132 3.33 12.73 -17.54
C ALA A 132 3.22 11.21 -17.42
N ARG A 133 2.00 10.68 -17.20
CA ARG A 133 1.68 9.25 -17.20
C ARG A 133 1.90 8.58 -18.56
N ASP A 134 1.84 9.32 -19.67
CA ASP A 134 1.90 8.79 -21.05
C ASP A 134 3.26 8.14 -21.36
N ARG A 135 4.29 8.37 -20.53
CA ARG A 135 5.57 7.63 -20.59
C ARG A 135 5.39 6.11 -20.41
N PHE A 136 4.24 5.67 -19.91
CA PHE A 136 3.90 4.28 -19.64
C PHE A 136 2.83 3.71 -20.58
N LEU A 137 2.48 4.39 -21.69
CA LEU A 137 1.41 3.95 -22.61
C LEU A 137 1.52 2.49 -23.06
N ASP A 138 2.75 2.01 -23.28
CA ASP A 138 3.00 0.63 -23.73
C ASP A 138 3.05 -0.40 -22.58
N HIS A 139 2.86 0.03 -21.32
CA HIS A 139 2.87 -0.87 -20.17
C HIS A 139 1.55 -1.66 -20.08
N PRO A 140 1.58 -2.99 -19.83
CA PRO A 140 0.37 -3.83 -19.83
C PRO A 140 -0.70 -3.42 -18.82
N TRP A 141 -0.33 -2.66 -17.78
CA TRP A 141 -1.24 -2.18 -16.73
C TRP A 141 -1.49 -0.67 -16.76
N TYR A 142 -1.13 0.01 -17.85
CA TYR A 142 -1.38 1.44 -18.01
C TYR A 142 -2.87 1.77 -17.80
N GLU A 143 -3.76 1.10 -18.55
CA GLU A 143 -5.21 1.32 -18.45
C GLU A 143 -5.77 0.96 -17.07
N ASP A 144 -5.19 -0.04 -16.40
CA ASP A 144 -5.60 -0.39 -15.05
C ASP A 144 -5.26 0.72 -14.04
N ALA A 145 -4.09 1.37 -14.17
CA ALA A 145 -3.73 2.51 -13.32
C ALA A 145 -4.54 3.77 -13.66
N VAL A 146 -4.89 3.99 -14.93
CA VAL A 146 -5.85 5.04 -15.31
C VAL A 146 -7.20 4.80 -14.62
N ARG A 147 -7.74 3.57 -14.72
CA ARG A 147 -9.01 3.18 -14.11
C ARG A 147 -8.97 3.35 -12.60
N PHE A 148 -7.90 2.90 -11.93
CA PHE A 148 -7.72 3.09 -10.49
C PHE A 148 -7.85 4.57 -10.12
N CYS A 149 -7.12 5.45 -10.80
CA CYS A 149 -7.16 6.88 -10.47
C CYS A 149 -8.52 7.53 -10.78
N GLU A 150 -9.21 7.08 -11.84
CA GLU A 150 -10.53 7.61 -12.24
C GLU A 150 -11.67 7.16 -11.31
N GLU A 151 -11.66 5.89 -10.94
CA GLU A 151 -12.76 5.24 -10.22
C GLU A 151 -12.59 5.25 -8.70
N TYR A 152 -11.36 5.23 -8.19
CA TYR A 152 -11.06 4.96 -6.78
C TYR A 152 -10.18 6.02 -6.08
N ASP A 153 -9.63 7.01 -6.77
CA ASP A 153 -8.74 8.02 -6.16
C ASP A 153 -9.32 9.44 -6.29
N GLN A 154 -9.33 9.99 -7.50
CA GLN A 154 -9.67 11.40 -7.72
C GLN A 154 -11.09 11.80 -7.28
N ASN A 155 -12.03 10.84 -7.25
CA ASN A 155 -13.43 11.02 -6.87
C ASN A 155 -13.72 10.69 -5.38
N CYS A 156 -12.68 10.55 -4.57
CA CYS A 156 -12.76 10.20 -3.14
C CYS A 156 -12.56 11.42 -2.23
N PHE A 157 -13.16 12.55 -2.58
CA PHE A 157 -13.13 13.79 -1.78
C PHE A 157 -14.54 14.34 -1.53
N ASP A 158 -15.56 13.46 -1.52
CA ASP A 158 -16.96 13.85 -1.39
C ASP A 158 -17.40 13.79 0.08
N PRO A 159 -17.68 14.91 0.77
CA PRO A 159 -18.06 14.90 2.19
C PRO A 159 -19.42 14.23 2.45
N ASP A 160 -20.24 14.02 1.43
CA ASP A 160 -21.56 13.40 1.53
C ASP A 160 -21.56 11.91 1.13
N TYR A 161 -20.40 11.35 0.75
CA TYR A 161 -20.30 9.95 0.37
C TYR A 161 -20.37 9.02 1.59
N ASP A 162 -21.28 8.05 1.54
CA ASP A 162 -21.46 7.04 2.58
C ASP A 162 -20.39 5.94 2.48
N SER A 163 -19.23 6.16 3.11
CA SER A 163 -18.11 5.22 3.18
C SER A 163 -18.28 4.18 4.28
N GLU A 164 -17.76 2.97 4.05
CA GLU A 164 -17.67 1.97 5.11
C GLU A 164 -16.60 2.38 6.14
N PRO A 165 -16.80 2.10 7.44
CA PRO A 165 -15.85 2.46 8.48
C PRO A 165 -14.56 1.61 8.39
N LEU A 166 -13.46 2.08 8.98
CA LEU A 166 -12.19 1.33 8.99
C LEU A 166 -12.32 -0.11 9.53
N SER A 167 -13.18 -0.32 10.53
CA SER A 167 -13.45 -1.65 11.11
C SER A 167 -14.09 -2.63 10.13
N PHE A 168 -14.78 -2.15 9.09
CA PHE A 168 -15.30 -3.00 8.02
C PHE A 168 -14.16 -3.65 7.21
N PHE A 169 -13.07 -2.91 7.00
CA PHE A 169 -11.93 -3.38 6.20
C PHE A 169 -10.88 -4.16 7.00
N GLU A 170 -10.92 -4.12 8.33
CA GLU A 170 -9.96 -4.83 9.19
C GLU A 170 -9.80 -6.32 8.81
N PRO A 171 -10.87 -7.11 8.61
CA PRO A 171 -10.74 -8.51 8.19
C PRO A 171 -10.08 -8.69 6.81
N PHE A 172 -10.24 -7.72 5.90
CA PHE A 172 -9.64 -7.76 4.56
C PHE A 172 -8.13 -7.54 4.66
N VAL A 173 -7.71 -6.55 5.45
CA VAL A 173 -6.29 -6.27 5.73
C VAL A 173 -5.64 -7.49 6.38
N GLN A 174 -6.29 -8.11 7.38
CA GLN A 174 -5.77 -9.32 8.01
C GLN A 174 -5.57 -10.46 6.99
N ARG A 175 -6.52 -10.70 6.09
CA ARG A 175 -6.41 -11.76 5.08
C ARG A 175 -5.31 -11.48 4.05
N VAL A 176 -5.26 -10.28 3.48
CA VAL A 176 -4.26 -9.92 2.45
C VAL A 176 -2.85 -10.03 3.01
N PHE A 177 -2.62 -9.55 4.24
CA PHE A 177 -1.29 -9.59 4.86
C PHE A 177 -0.96 -10.92 5.55
N SER A 178 -1.85 -11.92 5.52
CA SER A 178 -1.59 -13.25 6.10
C SER A 178 -0.74 -14.16 5.21
N LYS A 179 -0.59 -13.82 3.92
CA LYS A 179 0.14 -14.65 2.96
C LYS A 179 0.97 -13.77 2.02
N GLU A 180 2.26 -14.03 2.00
CA GLU A 180 3.13 -13.39 1.03
C GLU A 180 2.94 -13.95 -0.40
N SER A 181 3.07 -13.06 -1.37
CA SER A 181 3.04 -13.29 -2.81
C SER A 181 4.38 -13.81 -3.35
N ALA A 182 4.33 -14.58 -4.42
CA ALA A 182 5.49 -15.31 -4.95
C ALA A 182 6.48 -14.46 -5.77
N PHE A 183 6.10 -13.24 -6.20
CA PHE A 183 6.93 -12.44 -7.10
C PHE A 183 7.97 -11.55 -6.38
N ASP A 184 7.96 -11.51 -5.04
CA ASP A 184 8.96 -10.76 -4.28
C ASP A 184 10.33 -11.47 -4.28
N GLU A 185 11.33 -10.83 -4.91
CA GLU A 185 12.71 -11.32 -4.93
C GLU A 185 13.34 -11.45 -3.54
N GLU A 186 13.03 -10.54 -2.60
CA GLU A 186 13.56 -10.58 -1.24
C GLU A 186 12.96 -11.75 -0.47
N ARG A 187 11.66 -12.01 -0.63
CA ARG A 187 11.04 -13.22 -0.13
C ARG A 187 11.72 -14.47 -0.69
N ALA A 188 11.90 -14.53 -2.00
CA ALA A 188 12.57 -15.68 -2.63
C ALA A 188 13.97 -15.92 -2.06
N ALA A 189 14.69 -14.84 -1.72
CA ALA A 189 15.98 -14.92 -1.03
C ALA A 189 15.86 -15.34 0.45
N ARG A 190 14.84 -14.87 1.19
CA ARG A 190 14.62 -15.21 2.61
C ARG A 190 14.29 -16.68 2.83
N ILE A 191 13.36 -17.24 2.05
CA ILE A 191 12.78 -18.57 2.31
C ILE A 191 13.12 -19.63 1.24
N GLY A 192 13.82 -19.26 0.17
CA GLY A 192 14.08 -20.12 -0.99
C GLY A 192 12.88 -20.25 -1.93
N THR A 193 13.06 -20.85 -3.11
CA THR A 193 12.02 -21.00 -4.15
C THR A 193 10.95 -22.06 -3.86
N GLN A 194 10.81 -22.52 -2.62
CA GLN A 194 9.83 -23.56 -2.32
C GLN A 194 8.41 -23.02 -2.46
N SER A 195 7.78 -23.45 -3.56
CA SER A 195 6.38 -23.25 -3.88
C SER A 195 5.55 -24.12 -2.93
N GLY A 196 4.83 -23.47 -2.01
CA GLY A 196 3.75 -24.08 -1.22
C GLY A 196 2.40 -23.78 -1.83
#